data_AF-A0A2P6VQ45-F1
#
_entry.id   AF-A0A2P6VQ45-F1
#
_cell.length_a   1.000
_cell.length_b   1.000
_cell.length_c   1.000
_cell.angle_alpha   90.00
_cell.angle_beta   90.00
_cell.angle_gamma   90.00
#
_symmetry.space_group_name_H-M   'P 1'
#
loop_
_entity.id
_entity.type
_entity.pdbx_description
1 polymer ?
#
loop_
_entity_poly.entity_id
_entity_poly.type
_entity_poly.pdbx_seq_one_letter_code
_entity_poly.pdbx_strand_id
1 'polypeptide(L)'
;MGKIWGSPGYDGGDVESGTLLYPGADALDNQLRWGFVRKVYGIITLQLACTALVAAAITSSVSVQHYLSANWGWQIGAMVVSMLGLIPLYIYRQQHPTNLILLFAWTPIFSVTVGMACSFYAPYIVLEALMITAGVVAGLTAYTFHATKRGVDFSFMGPMLWGCLWALIIWSVIQIFWPPGPVGRTIFSLLGAVLFCGCLVFDTQLLIQRYDMDDYIWASLNIYLDVTAEDRSAVRNGLLRQAKAACAAGRHIEEERVLLEHFNFSVRCQLQDARLDQNTAPEELASLQEAVRTSEAGLKTLAAAAAAAGERLVAQHLVVDCIV
;
A
#
# COMPACT_ATOMS: atom_id res chain seq x y z
N MET A 1 4.27 60.09 -14.05
CA MET A 1 5.57 59.82 -14.72
C MET A 1 5.79 58.32 -14.71
N GLY A 2 5.25 57.62 -15.70
CA GLY A 2 5.51 56.19 -15.94
C GLY A 2 6.42 56.07 -17.16
N LYS A 3 7.52 55.32 -17.01
CA LYS A 3 8.49 54.86 -18.00
C LYS A 3 9.40 53.88 -17.23
N ILE A 4 9.83 52.69 -17.66
CA ILE A 4 9.81 51.99 -18.95
C ILE A 4 10.10 50.52 -18.60
N TRP A 5 9.27 49.60 -19.10
CA TRP A 5 9.66 48.20 -19.26
C TRP A 5 10.67 48.12 -20.39
N GLY A 6 11.81 47.48 -20.15
CA GLY A 6 12.82 47.23 -21.17
C GLY A 6 14.09 46.61 -20.60
N SER A 7 14.12 45.29 -20.49
CA SER A 7 15.35 44.54 -20.70
C SER A 7 15.11 43.57 -21.86
N PRO A 8 15.81 43.74 -22.98
CA PRO A 8 15.68 42.88 -24.16
C PRO A 8 16.59 41.65 -24.02
N GLY A 9 16.10 40.52 -24.55
CA GLY A 9 16.94 39.47 -25.12
C GLY A 9 17.51 38.43 -24.15
N TYR A 10 16.82 37.30 -24.04
CA TYR A 10 17.47 35.99 -24.07
C TYR A 10 16.65 35.11 -25.02
N ASP A 11 16.84 35.35 -26.32
CA ASP A 11 16.58 34.35 -27.35
C ASP A 11 17.96 33.76 -27.69
N GLY A 12 18.28 32.72 -26.94
CA GLY A 12 19.53 31.98 -26.99
C GLY A 12 19.18 30.57 -26.57
N GLY A 13 18.56 29.83 -27.50
CA GLY A 13 18.47 28.38 -27.38
C GLY A 13 19.88 27.82 -27.48
N ASP A 14 20.57 27.76 -26.35
CA ASP A 14 21.86 27.12 -26.24
C ASP A 14 21.66 25.62 -26.50
N VAL A 15 21.99 25.20 -27.73
CA VAL A 15 21.87 23.81 -28.21
C VAL A 15 22.75 22.85 -27.39
N GLU A 16 23.67 23.37 -26.57
CA GLU A 16 24.50 22.61 -25.61
C GLU A 16 23.92 22.50 -24.20
N SER A 17 22.81 23.19 -23.89
CA SER A 17 22.07 22.95 -22.65
C SER A 17 21.30 21.64 -22.77
N GLY A 18 22.01 20.54 -22.55
CA GLY A 18 21.39 19.24 -22.24
C GLY A 18 20.26 19.45 -21.22
N THR A 19 19.16 18.73 -21.40
CA THR A 19 17.86 18.94 -20.74
C THR A 19 17.97 19.58 -19.35
N LEU A 20 17.79 20.92 -19.27
CA LEU A 20 17.89 21.68 -18.03
C LEU A 20 16.91 21.13 -16.98
N LEU A 21 17.40 20.89 -15.76
CA LEU A 21 16.60 20.33 -14.66
C LEU A 21 15.82 21.42 -13.89
N TYR A 22 16.34 22.64 -13.81
CA TYR A 22 15.67 23.83 -13.28
C TYR A 22 16.16 25.09 -14.03
N PRO A 23 15.32 26.12 -14.25
CA PRO A 23 15.72 27.36 -14.94
C PRO A 23 16.84 28.10 -14.20
N GLY A 24 17.89 28.50 -14.93
CA GLY A 24 19.00 29.30 -14.42
C GLY A 24 20.18 28.52 -13.82
N ALA A 25 20.24 27.19 -13.99
CA ALA A 25 21.40 26.38 -13.59
C ALA A 25 22.43 26.30 -14.72
N ASP A 26 23.72 26.39 -14.37
CA ASP A 26 24.83 26.17 -15.31
C ASP A 26 24.79 24.75 -15.87
N ALA A 27 25.15 24.58 -17.15
CA ALA A 27 25.06 23.28 -17.83
C ALA A 27 25.90 22.17 -17.15
N LEU A 28 27.05 22.54 -16.56
CA LEU A 28 27.90 21.62 -15.79
C LEU A 28 27.22 21.16 -14.49
N ASP A 29 26.66 22.10 -13.73
CA ASP A 29 25.92 21.80 -12.50
C ASP A 29 24.71 20.92 -12.77
N ASN A 30 24.03 21.16 -13.90
CA ASN A 30 22.91 20.34 -14.35
C ASN A 30 23.34 18.89 -14.64
N GLN A 31 24.46 18.68 -15.33
CA GLN A 31 24.98 17.33 -15.60
C GLN A 31 25.36 16.59 -14.30
N LEU A 32 26.00 17.29 -13.35
CA LEU A 32 26.32 16.74 -12.04
C LEU A 32 25.05 16.35 -11.25
N ARG A 33 24.02 17.20 -11.26
CA ARG A 33 22.73 16.94 -10.60
C ARG A 33 22.02 15.74 -11.21
N TRP A 34 22.03 15.60 -12.54
CA TRP A 34 21.47 14.43 -13.20
C TRP A 34 22.21 13.13 -12.84
N GLY A 35 23.53 13.17 -12.69
CA GLY A 35 24.33 12.05 -12.20
C GLY A 35 23.96 11.66 -10.77
N PHE A 36 23.83 12.65 -9.88
CA PHE A 36 23.40 12.47 -8.50
C PHE A 36 21.99 11.86 -8.41
N VAL A 37 21.02 12.41 -9.14
CA VAL A 37 19.64 11.90 -9.21
C VAL A 37 19.64 10.44 -9.67
N ARG A 38 20.36 10.10 -10.75
CA ARG A 38 20.43 8.72 -11.25
C ARG A 38 20.99 7.76 -10.21
N LYS A 39 21.99 8.19 -9.43
CA LYS A 39 22.58 7.39 -8.35
C LYS A 39 21.56 7.14 -7.23
N VAL A 40 20.83 8.17 -6.80
CA VAL A 40 19.79 8.08 -5.75
C VAL A 40 18.67 7.13 -6.16
N TYR A 41 18.10 7.29 -7.35
CA TYR A 41 17.04 6.39 -7.83
C TYR A 41 17.56 4.96 -8.08
N GLY A 42 18.82 4.79 -8.49
CA GLY A 42 19.45 3.47 -8.58
C GLY A 42 19.54 2.75 -7.23
N ILE A 43 19.86 3.48 -6.16
CA ILE A 43 19.88 2.93 -4.80
C ILE A 43 18.45 2.57 -4.36
N ILE A 44 17.50 3.49 -4.51
CA ILE A 44 16.10 3.29 -4.07
C ILE A 44 15.47 2.09 -4.78
N THR A 45 15.65 1.96 -6.10
CA THR A 45 15.11 0.83 -6.87
C THR A 45 15.66 -0.52 -6.38
N LEU A 46 16.95 -0.58 -6.03
CA LEU A 46 17.55 -1.77 -5.43
C LEU A 46 17.01 -2.05 -4.02
N GLN A 47 16.82 -1.02 -3.19
CA GLN A 47 16.23 -1.17 -1.86
C GLN A 47 14.78 -1.67 -1.92
N LEU A 48 13.97 -1.12 -2.82
CA LEU A 48 12.59 -1.55 -3.06
C LEU A 48 12.53 -2.98 -3.60
N ALA A 49 13.41 -3.36 -4.53
CA ALA A 49 13.50 -4.72 -5.05
C ALA A 49 13.87 -5.72 -3.94
N CYS A 50 14.87 -5.39 -3.09
CA CYS A 50 15.23 -6.20 -1.93
C CYS A 50 14.04 -6.36 -0.98
N THR A 51 13.32 -5.26 -0.72
CA THR A 51 12.14 -5.26 0.17
C THR A 51 11.01 -6.13 -0.38
N ALA A 52 10.70 -5.99 -1.67
CA ALA A 52 9.69 -6.80 -2.34
C ALA A 52 10.03 -8.29 -2.32
N LEU A 53 11.29 -8.66 -2.55
CA LEU A 53 11.75 -10.06 -2.49
C LEU A 53 11.63 -10.65 -1.09
N VAL A 54 12.06 -9.92 -0.06
CA VAL A 54 11.96 -10.37 1.33
C VAL A 54 10.50 -10.47 1.77
N ALA A 55 9.67 -9.48 1.43
CA ALA A 55 8.23 -9.50 1.71
C ALA A 55 7.54 -10.66 0.99
N ALA A 56 7.87 -10.93 -0.28
CA ALA A 56 7.35 -12.07 -1.03
C ALA A 56 7.77 -13.41 -0.40
N ALA A 57 9.02 -13.55 0.04
CA ALA A 57 9.51 -14.77 0.69
C ALA A 57 8.78 -15.05 2.02
N ILE A 58 8.57 -14.02 2.83
CA ILE A 58 7.85 -14.12 4.12
C ILE A 58 6.36 -14.42 3.88
N THR A 59 5.73 -13.75 2.91
CA THR A 59 4.28 -13.92 2.63
C THR A 59 3.95 -15.21 1.87
N SER A 60 4.90 -15.82 1.18
CA SER A 60 4.68 -17.09 0.47
C SER A 60 4.64 -18.32 1.39
N SER A 61 5.08 -18.18 2.64
CA SER A 61 5.18 -19.29 3.60
C SER A 61 4.17 -19.16 4.73
N VAL A 62 3.09 -19.96 4.66
CA VAL A 62 2.01 -19.98 5.67
C VAL A 62 2.55 -20.30 7.07
N SER A 63 3.55 -21.17 7.17
CA SER A 63 4.20 -21.50 8.44
C SER A 63 4.91 -20.30 9.10
N VAL A 64 5.49 -19.40 8.29
CA VAL A 64 6.15 -18.20 8.80
C VAL A 64 5.12 -17.19 9.28
N GLN A 65 4.00 -17.03 8.56
CA GLN A 65 2.89 -16.16 9.00
C GLN A 65 2.32 -16.59 10.36
N HIS A 66 2.11 -17.90 10.57
CA HIS A 66 1.65 -18.42 11.86
C HIS A 66 2.68 -18.24 12.98
N TYR A 67 3.98 -18.45 12.69
CA TYR A 67 5.03 -18.24 13.68
C TYR A 67 5.15 -16.77 14.09
N LEU A 68 5.03 -15.85 13.13
CA LEU A 68 5.12 -14.41 13.38
C LEU A 68 3.90 -13.88 14.14
N SER A 69 2.70 -14.34 13.82
CA SER A 69 1.47 -13.93 14.53
C SER A 69 1.43 -14.45 15.97
N ALA A 70 2.03 -15.63 16.24
CA ALA A 70 2.15 -16.17 17.58
C ALA A 70 3.18 -15.41 18.46
N ASN A 71 4.19 -14.77 17.85
CA ASN A 71 5.32 -14.17 18.57
C ASN A 71 5.42 -12.66 18.34
N TRP A 72 4.57 -11.87 19.02
CA TRP A 72 4.57 -10.41 18.97
C TRP A 72 5.92 -9.77 19.33
N GLY A 73 6.71 -10.41 20.21
CA GLY A 73 8.04 -9.92 20.61
C GLY A 73 9.04 -9.84 19.45
N TRP A 74 8.93 -10.71 18.44
CA TRP A 74 9.80 -10.66 17.26
C TRP A 74 9.48 -9.45 16.37
N GLN A 75 8.21 -9.07 16.29
CA GLN A 75 7.76 -7.92 15.52
C GLN A 75 8.23 -6.60 16.15
N ILE A 76 8.04 -6.45 17.46
CA ILE A 76 8.52 -5.28 18.20
C ILE A 76 10.05 -5.22 18.15
N GLY A 77 10.72 -6.36 18.37
CA GLY A 77 12.18 -6.44 18.30
C GLY A 77 12.73 -5.96 16.95
N ALA A 78 12.14 -6.41 15.84
CA ALA A 78 12.56 -5.98 14.51
C ALA A 78 12.25 -4.50 14.21
N MET A 79 11.12 -3.96 14.69
CA MET A 79 10.87 -2.52 14.61
C MET A 79 11.94 -1.74 15.36
N VAL A 80 12.27 -2.12 16.60
CA VAL A 80 13.30 -1.47 17.41
C VAL A 80 14.66 -1.56 16.74
N VAL A 81 15.06 -2.74 16.25
CA VAL A 81 16.34 -2.92 15.55
C VAL A 81 16.41 -2.07 14.28
N SER A 82 15.31 -1.99 13.52
CA SER A 82 15.27 -1.15 12.31
C SER A 82 15.40 0.35 12.64
N MET A 83 14.83 0.81 13.75
CA MET A 83 14.98 2.19 14.23
C MET A 83 16.40 2.45 14.76
N LEU A 84 16.97 1.55 15.55
CA LEU A 84 18.34 1.68 16.06
C LEU A 84 19.38 1.68 14.94
N GLY A 85 19.13 0.94 13.86
CA GLY A 85 19.99 0.91 12.68
C GLY A 85 20.10 2.26 11.93
N LEU A 86 19.17 3.20 12.16
CA LEU A 86 19.25 4.56 11.60
C LEU A 86 20.32 5.42 12.30
N ILE A 87 20.63 5.14 13.57
CA ILE A 87 21.61 5.90 14.36
C ILE A 87 23.01 5.86 13.74
N PRO A 88 23.63 4.67 13.49
CA PRO A 88 24.94 4.62 12.85
C PRO A 88 24.90 5.18 11.43
N LEU A 89 23.80 5.01 10.70
CA LEU A 89 23.64 5.56 9.36
C LEU A 89 23.66 7.09 9.35
N TYR A 90 23.05 7.72 10.36
CA TYR A 90 23.07 9.18 10.54
C TYR A 90 24.48 9.69 10.88
N ILE A 91 25.19 9.01 11.79
CA ILE A 91 26.56 9.39 12.21
C ILE A 91 27.54 9.31 11.05
N TYR A 92 27.47 8.25 10.25
CA TYR A 92 28.42 7.97 9.17
C TYR A 92 27.93 8.45 7.79
N ARG A 93 26.89 9.31 7.71
CA ARG A 93 26.22 9.67 6.44
C ARG A 93 27.16 10.24 5.36
N GLN A 94 28.19 10.99 5.79
CA GLN A 94 29.16 11.67 4.92
C GLN A 94 30.41 10.83 4.59
N GLN A 95 30.56 9.63 5.16
CA GLN A 95 31.79 8.84 4.99
C GLN A 95 31.64 7.77 3.92
N HIS A 96 32.12 8.06 2.71
CA HIS A 96 32.20 7.08 1.63
C HIS A 96 33.44 6.19 1.77
N PRO A 97 33.35 4.84 1.60
CA PRO A 97 32.20 4.03 1.18
C PRO A 97 31.38 3.43 2.33
N THR A 98 31.76 3.69 3.59
CA THR A 98 31.13 3.14 4.81
C THR A 98 29.62 3.37 4.82
N ASN A 99 29.20 4.56 4.39
CA ASN A 99 27.80 4.97 4.32
C ASN A 99 26.93 4.06 3.43
N LEU A 100 27.44 3.61 2.27
CA LEU A 100 26.75 2.67 1.40
C LEU A 100 26.67 1.27 2.00
N ILE A 101 27.75 0.82 2.65
CA ILE A 101 27.78 -0.51 3.29
C ILE A 101 26.75 -0.55 4.44
N LEU A 102 26.70 0.50 5.27
CA LEU A 102 25.70 0.62 6.33
C LEU A 102 24.28 0.66 5.75
N LEU A 103 24.07 1.39 4.65
CA LEU A 103 22.76 1.44 3.99
C LEU A 103 22.33 0.05 3.50
N PHE A 104 23.19 -0.66 2.78
CA PHE A 104 22.90 -2.00 2.27
C PHE A 104 22.78 -3.06 3.38
N ALA A 105 23.45 -2.88 4.51
CA ALA A 105 23.27 -3.74 5.68
C ALA A 105 21.95 -3.45 6.41
N TRP A 106 21.53 -2.19 6.45
CA TRP A 106 20.29 -1.77 7.09
C TRP A 106 19.04 -2.14 6.27
N THR A 107 19.11 -2.05 4.94
CA THR A 107 17.99 -2.39 4.05
C THR A 107 17.35 -3.75 4.34
N PRO A 108 18.06 -4.90 4.37
CA PRO A 108 17.43 -6.19 4.63
C PRO A 108 16.81 -6.29 6.03
N ILE A 109 17.39 -5.62 7.03
CA ILE A 109 16.83 -5.55 8.39
C ILE A 109 15.47 -4.87 8.34
N PHE A 110 15.38 -3.71 7.69
CA PHE A 110 14.12 -2.99 7.52
C PHE A 110 13.15 -3.73 6.60
N SER A 111 13.63 -4.38 5.54
CA SER A 111 12.82 -5.22 4.65
C SER A 111 12.16 -6.38 5.39
N VAL A 112 12.82 -6.98 6.38
CA VAL A 112 12.19 -7.99 7.26
C VAL A 112 11.06 -7.37 8.06
N THR A 113 11.25 -6.17 8.65
CA THR A 113 10.19 -5.44 9.36
C THR A 113 8.98 -5.17 8.47
N VAL A 114 9.21 -4.71 7.23
CA VAL A 114 8.14 -4.51 6.24
C VAL A 114 7.48 -5.83 5.88
N GLY A 115 8.25 -6.88 5.58
CA GLY A 115 7.73 -8.19 5.21
C GLY A 115 6.93 -8.87 6.31
N MET A 116 7.30 -8.69 7.58
CA MET A 116 6.50 -9.12 8.73
C MET A 116 5.19 -8.35 8.84
N ALA A 117 5.20 -7.04 8.58
CA ALA A 117 3.95 -6.27 8.49
C ALA A 117 3.07 -6.74 7.32
N CYS A 118 3.66 -7.13 6.19
CA CYS A 118 2.95 -7.70 5.05
C CYS A 118 2.42 -9.12 5.31
N SER A 119 3.02 -9.86 6.25
CA SER A 119 2.65 -11.25 6.57
C SER A 119 1.21 -11.39 7.11
N PHE A 120 0.64 -10.30 7.59
CA PHE A 120 -0.74 -10.19 8.04
C PHE A 120 -1.76 -10.07 6.91
N TYR A 121 -1.29 -9.86 5.68
CA TYR A 121 -2.11 -9.64 4.51
C TYR A 121 -1.89 -10.77 3.50
N ALA A 122 -2.93 -11.09 2.73
CA ALA A 122 -2.79 -12.13 1.72
C ALA A 122 -1.85 -11.65 0.59
N PRO A 123 -1.00 -12.53 0.05
CA PRO A 123 0.11 -12.16 -0.83
C PRO A 123 -0.35 -11.43 -2.10
N TYR A 124 -1.53 -11.78 -2.63
CA TYR A 124 -2.09 -11.13 -3.81
C TYR A 124 -2.51 -9.66 -3.55
N ILE A 125 -2.92 -9.33 -2.32
CA ILE A 125 -3.27 -7.95 -1.92
C ILE A 125 -2.02 -7.08 -1.81
N VAL A 126 -0.95 -7.67 -1.26
CA VAL A 126 0.35 -6.99 -1.11
C VAL A 126 0.93 -6.66 -2.48
N LEU A 127 0.85 -7.59 -3.44
CA LEU A 127 1.31 -7.36 -4.81
C LEU A 127 0.48 -6.28 -5.53
N GLU A 128 -0.86 -6.31 -5.38
CA GLU A 128 -1.75 -5.30 -5.96
C GLU A 128 -1.44 -3.89 -5.42
N ALA A 129 -1.27 -3.77 -4.10
CA ALA A 129 -0.91 -2.50 -3.46
C ALA A 129 0.45 -1.99 -3.94
N LEU A 130 1.46 -2.86 -4.01
CA LEU A 130 2.79 -2.51 -4.48
C LEU A 130 2.77 -1.96 -5.92
N MET A 131 1.95 -2.54 -6.80
CA MET A 131 1.79 -2.04 -8.17
C MET A 131 1.14 -0.64 -8.21
N ILE A 132 0.14 -0.39 -7.36
CA ILE A 132 -0.51 0.92 -7.26
C ILE A 132 0.47 1.95 -6.70
N THR A 133 1.15 1.62 -5.59
CA THR A 133 2.16 2.49 -4.96
C THR A 133 3.26 2.82 -5.95
N ALA A 134 3.80 1.84 -6.68
CA ALA A 134 4.80 2.09 -7.72
C ALA A 134 4.30 3.05 -8.82
N GLY A 135 3.04 2.90 -9.26
CA GLY A 135 2.42 3.80 -10.23
C GLY A 135 2.24 5.23 -9.71
N VAL A 136 1.78 5.38 -8.47
CA VAL A 136 1.62 6.69 -7.80
C VAL A 136 2.96 7.37 -7.61
N VAL A 137 3.95 6.66 -7.07
CA VAL A 137 5.32 7.15 -6.87
C VAL A 137 5.94 7.59 -8.19
N ALA A 138 5.83 6.77 -9.24
CA ALA A 138 6.36 7.11 -10.57
C ALA A 138 5.64 8.32 -11.17
N GLY A 139 4.32 8.40 -11.05
CA GLY A 139 3.51 9.52 -11.57
C GLY A 139 3.81 10.84 -10.84
N LEU A 140 3.85 10.82 -9.50
CA LEU A 140 4.17 11.99 -8.68
C LEU A 140 5.62 12.45 -8.91
N THR A 141 6.54 11.50 -9.01
CA THR A 141 7.94 11.78 -9.35
C THR A 141 8.06 12.43 -10.74
N ALA A 142 7.39 11.89 -11.76
CA ALA A 142 7.42 12.49 -13.09
C ALA A 142 6.81 13.90 -13.09
N TYR A 143 5.73 14.11 -12.34
CA TYR A 143 5.10 15.41 -12.18
C TYR A 143 6.03 16.41 -11.49
N THR A 144 6.74 16.03 -10.42
CA THR A 144 7.68 16.92 -9.73
C THR A 144 8.81 17.33 -10.63
N PHE A 145 9.45 16.39 -11.34
CA PHE A 145 10.48 16.72 -12.33
C PHE A 145 9.97 17.71 -13.39
N HIS A 146 8.75 17.53 -13.87
CA HIS A 146 8.14 18.44 -14.85
C HIS A 146 7.84 19.83 -14.27
N ALA A 147 7.31 19.89 -13.05
CA ALA A 147 7.00 21.15 -12.37
C ALA A 147 8.27 21.94 -12.00
N THR A 148 9.30 21.25 -11.49
CA THR A 148 10.59 21.84 -11.17
C THR A 148 11.27 22.38 -12.43
N LYS A 149 11.24 21.66 -13.55
CA LYS A 149 11.73 22.19 -14.84
C LYS A 149 11.07 23.50 -15.28
N ARG A 150 9.82 23.74 -14.86
CA ARG A 150 9.07 24.96 -15.17
C ARG A 150 9.29 26.11 -14.18
N GLY A 151 10.16 25.93 -13.18
CA GLY A 151 10.39 26.98 -12.18
C GLY A 151 9.33 27.04 -11.07
N VAL A 152 8.55 25.97 -10.86
CA VAL A 152 7.54 25.95 -9.79
C VAL A 152 8.20 25.62 -8.46
N ASP A 153 8.12 26.56 -7.52
CA ASP A 153 8.65 26.40 -6.17
C ASP A 153 7.56 25.96 -5.18
N PHE A 154 7.66 24.75 -4.62
CA PHE A 154 6.74 24.26 -3.58
C PHE A 154 7.18 24.61 -2.15
N SER A 155 7.84 25.75 -1.94
CA SER A 155 8.31 26.16 -0.60
C SER A 155 7.18 26.29 0.43
N PHE A 156 5.96 26.58 -0.01
CA PHE A 156 4.76 26.63 0.85
C PHE A 156 4.37 25.25 1.41
N MET A 157 4.76 24.17 0.75
CA MET A 157 4.35 22.81 1.10
C MET A 157 5.09 22.30 2.35
N GLY A 158 6.32 22.76 2.61
CA GLY A 158 7.12 22.33 3.77
C GLY A 158 6.43 22.57 5.13
N PRO A 159 6.06 23.81 5.48
CA PRO A 159 5.37 24.11 6.74
C PRO A 159 4.00 23.40 6.87
N MET A 160 3.29 23.24 5.74
CA MET A 160 2.00 22.55 5.70
C MET A 160 2.17 21.05 6.01
N LEU A 161 3.12 20.38 5.36
CA LEU A 161 3.43 18.97 5.61
C LEU A 161 3.89 18.74 7.04
N TRP A 162 4.73 19.64 7.58
CA TRP A 162 5.15 19.58 8.98
C TRP A 162 3.97 19.66 9.94
N GLY A 163 3.05 20.60 9.73
CA GLY A 163 1.84 20.74 10.54
C GLY A 163 0.92 19.52 10.45
N CYS A 164 0.70 18.98 9.25
CA CYS A 164 -0.15 17.81 9.06
C CYS A 164 0.49 16.52 9.65
N LEU A 165 1.82 16.39 9.62
CA LEU A 165 2.53 15.26 10.23
C LEU A 165 2.32 15.25 11.75
N TRP A 166 2.48 16.39 12.41
CA TRP A 166 2.20 16.54 13.84
C TRP A 166 0.73 16.26 14.18
N ALA A 167 -0.20 16.70 13.33
CA ALA A 167 -1.61 16.40 13.51
C ALA A 167 -1.89 14.88 13.45
N LEU A 168 -1.28 14.14 12.52
CA LEU A 168 -1.41 12.68 12.46
C LEU A 168 -0.78 11.98 13.67
N ILE A 169 0.37 12.46 14.16
CA ILE A 169 1.02 11.91 15.36
C ILE A 169 0.11 12.11 16.59
N ILE A 170 -0.36 13.32 16.83
CA ILE A 170 -1.24 13.63 17.97
C ILE A 170 -2.53 12.81 17.87
N TRP A 171 -3.12 12.73 16.67
CA TRP A 171 -4.29 11.89 16.41
C TRP A 171 -4.01 10.42 16.73
N SER A 172 -2.84 9.88 16.34
CA SER A 172 -2.47 8.49 16.63
C SER A 172 -2.37 8.21 18.14
N VAL A 173 -1.84 9.15 18.93
CA VAL A 173 -1.78 9.02 20.39
C VAL A 173 -3.19 9.07 21.02
N ILE A 174 -4.09 9.92 20.50
CA ILE A 174 -5.48 9.98 20.97
C ILE A 174 -6.21 8.65 20.70
N GLN A 175 -5.95 8.00 19.55
CA GLN A 175 -6.58 6.72 19.21
C GLN A 175 -6.23 5.59 20.20
N ILE A 176 -5.07 5.65 20.87
CA ILE A 176 -4.68 4.67 21.89
C ILE A 176 -5.66 4.69 23.08
N PHE A 177 -6.12 5.88 23.48
CA PHE A 177 -7.09 6.04 24.56
C PHE A 177 -8.54 5.90 24.10
N TRP A 178 -8.81 6.25 22.83
CA TRP A 178 -10.15 6.21 22.25
C TRP A 178 -10.15 5.51 20.88
N PRO A 179 -10.33 4.17 20.85
CA PRO A 179 -10.27 3.40 19.63
C PRO A 179 -11.39 3.82 18.66
N PRO A 180 -11.07 4.31 17.45
CA PRO A 180 -12.09 4.67 16.49
C PRO A 180 -12.73 3.42 15.85
N GLY A 181 -13.99 3.55 15.46
CA GLY A 181 -14.66 2.53 14.66
C GLY A 181 -14.01 2.33 13.27
N PRO A 182 -14.43 1.31 12.50
CA PRO A 182 -13.81 0.95 11.23
C PRO A 182 -13.67 2.12 10.25
N VAL A 183 -14.70 2.96 10.13
CA VAL A 183 -14.71 4.14 9.26
C VAL A 183 -13.62 5.14 9.67
N GLY A 184 -13.42 5.38 10.96
CA GLY A 184 -12.38 6.30 11.45
C GLY A 184 -10.97 5.82 11.10
N ARG A 185 -10.72 4.52 11.19
CA ARG A 185 -9.44 3.91 10.77
C ARG A 185 -9.18 4.08 9.27
N THR A 186 -10.23 3.97 8.45
CA THR A 186 -10.11 4.20 6.99
C THR A 186 -9.79 5.66 6.66
N ILE A 187 -10.43 6.62 7.33
CA ILE A 187 -10.19 8.04 7.09
C ILE A 187 -8.76 8.40 7.50
N PHE A 188 -8.32 7.93 8.67
CA PHE A 188 -6.95 8.11 9.13
C PHE A 188 -5.93 7.56 8.12
N SER A 189 -6.22 6.39 7.54
CA SER A 189 -5.37 5.80 6.51
C SER A 189 -5.26 6.63 5.24
N LEU A 190 -6.38 7.20 4.81
CA LEU A 190 -6.46 7.98 3.59
C LEU A 190 -5.74 9.32 3.75
N LEU A 191 -5.93 9.98 4.89
CA LEU A 191 -5.23 11.21 5.22
C LEU A 191 -3.72 10.99 5.33
N GLY A 192 -3.29 9.87 5.94
CA GLY A 192 -1.89 9.46 5.96
C GLY A 192 -1.32 9.24 4.56
N ALA A 193 -2.03 8.51 3.70
CA ALA A 193 -1.60 8.28 2.32
C ALA A 193 -1.41 9.58 1.53
N VAL A 194 -2.39 10.49 1.58
CA VAL A 194 -2.31 11.79 0.90
C VAL A 194 -1.17 12.65 1.44
N LEU A 195 -0.90 12.58 2.75
CA LEU A 195 0.21 13.30 3.36
C LEU A 195 1.56 12.77 2.88
N PHE A 196 1.76 11.45 2.87
CA PHE A 196 2.99 10.83 2.38
C PHE A 196 3.20 11.09 0.88
N CYS A 197 2.15 11.06 0.05
CA CYS A 197 2.23 11.54 -1.34
C CYS A 197 2.78 12.98 -1.44
N GLY A 198 2.34 13.87 -0.53
CA GLY A 198 2.82 15.25 -0.46
C GLY A 198 4.29 15.34 0.01
N CYS A 199 4.68 14.52 0.98
CA CYS A 199 6.07 14.37 1.41
C CYS A 199 6.96 13.92 0.24
N LEU A 200 6.52 12.95 -0.56
CA LEU A 200 7.27 12.44 -1.70
C LEU A 200 7.56 13.53 -2.73
N VAL A 201 6.54 14.35 -3.04
CA VAL A 201 6.67 15.49 -3.93
C VAL A 201 7.67 16.51 -3.38
N PHE A 202 7.59 16.80 -2.07
CA PHE A 202 8.49 17.75 -1.40
C PHE A 202 9.93 17.24 -1.34
N ASP A 203 10.13 15.97 -0.96
CA ASP A 203 11.44 15.34 -0.87
C ASP A 203 12.10 15.24 -2.25
N THR A 204 11.33 14.95 -3.30
CA THR A 204 11.83 14.94 -4.69
C THR A 204 12.23 16.34 -5.15
N GLN A 205 11.46 17.37 -4.80
CA GLN A 205 11.84 18.75 -5.12
C GLN A 205 13.10 19.16 -4.34
N LEU A 206 13.19 18.82 -3.06
CA LEU A 206 14.35 19.12 -2.22
C LEU A 206 15.60 18.42 -2.76
N LEU A 207 15.46 17.16 -3.22
CA LEU A 207 16.50 16.39 -3.92
C LEU A 207 17.01 17.13 -5.16
N ILE A 208 16.11 17.70 -5.96
CA ILE A 208 16.46 18.38 -7.21
C ILE A 208 17.07 19.76 -6.95
N GLN A 209 16.55 20.53 -6.00
CA GLN A 209 16.87 21.95 -5.84
C GLN A 209 17.94 22.23 -4.77
N ARG A 210 17.96 21.49 -3.65
CA ARG A 210 18.57 21.93 -2.38
C ARG A 210 19.54 20.94 -1.73
N TYR A 211 19.54 19.66 -2.11
CA TYR A 211 20.50 18.70 -1.56
C TYR A 211 21.91 18.93 -2.11
N ASP A 212 22.90 18.91 -1.20
CA ASP A 212 24.31 18.82 -1.58
C ASP A 212 24.62 17.44 -2.18
N MET A 213 25.53 17.43 -3.16
CA MET A 213 25.89 16.22 -3.92
C MET A 213 26.43 15.08 -3.05
N ASP A 214 26.89 15.39 -1.83
CA ASP A 214 27.47 14.44 -0.88
C ASP A 214 26.42 13.79 0.04
N ASP A 215 25.21 14.35 0.15
CA ASP A 215 24.14 13.87 1.05
C ASP A 215 23.12 12.92 0.37
N TYR A 216 23.52 12.25 -0.72
CA TYR A 216 22.64 11.36 -1.51
C TYR A 216 22.04 10.21 -0.68
N ILE A 217 22.74 9.74 0.35
CA ILE A 217 22.27 8.60 1.16
C ILE A 217 21.10 9.00 2.03
N TRP A 218 21.19 10.17 2.67
CA TRP A 218 20.10 10.69 3.49
C TRP A 218 18.86 10.99 2.64
N ALA A 219 19.06 11.55 1.45
CA ALA A 219 17.96 11.77 0.50
C ALA A 219 17.32 10.43 0.05
N SER A 220 18.15 9.44 -0.30
CA SER A 220 17.66 8.11 -0.69
C SER A 220 16.89 7.42 0.43
N LEU A 221 17.33 7.57 1.68
CA LEU A 221 16.70 6.99 2.86
C LEU A 221 15.34 7.61 3.15
N ASN A 222 15.21 8.94 3.08
CA ASN A 222 13.93 9.62 3.30
C ASN A 222 12.89 9.19 2.25
N ILE A 223 13.28 9.21 0.97
CA ILE A 223 12.40 8.76 -0.11
C ILE A 223 12.05 7.27 0.05
N TYR A 224 13.00 6.43 0.44
CA TYR A 224 12.75 5.01 0.68
C TYR A 224 11.76 4.77 1.84
N LEU A 225 11.95 5.48 2.96
CA LEU A 225 11.05 5.41 4.11
C LEU A 225 9.64 5.91 3.77
N ASP A 226 9.55 6.96 2.97
CA ASP A 226 8.27 7.52 2.52
C ASP A 226 7.50 6.53 1.62
N VAL A 227 8.17 5.99 0.60
CA VAL A 227 7.58 4.99 -0.31
C VAL A 227 7.14 3.73 0.44
N THR A 228 7.94 3.23 1.38
CA THR A 228 7.60 2.03 2.15
C THR A 228 6.53 2.29 3.22
N ALA A 229 6.44 3.50 3.76
CA ALA A 229 5.37 3.91 4.66
C ALA A 229 4.03 4.09 3.92
N GLU A 230 4.05 4.62 2.69
CA GLU A 230 2.87 4.76 1.85
C GLU A 230 2.27 3.39 1.50
N ASP A 231 3.10 2.39 1.18
CA ASP A 231 2.64 1.06 0.81
C ASP A 231 1.77 0.40 1.90
N ARG A 232 2.10 0.62 3.18
CA ARG A 232 1.28 0.16 4.31
C ARG A 232 -0.15 0.74 4.29
N SER A 233 -0.30 1.97 3.82
CA SER A 233 -1.60 2.64 3.71
C SER A 233 -2.40 2.17 2.48
N ALA A 234 -1.72 1.90 1.36
CA ALA A 234 -2.30 1.36 0.14
C ALA A 234 -2.79 -0.08 0.32
N VAL A 235 -2.02 -0.95 0.99
CA VAL A 235 -2.41 -2.33 1.32
C VAL A 235 -3.71 -2.37 2.11
N ARG A 236 -3.85 -1.49 3.11
CA ARG A 236 -5.08 -1.36 3.91
C ARG A 236 -6.29 -0.91 3.06
N ASN A 237 -6.10 0.02 2.13
CA ASN A 237 -7.16 0.48 1.23
C ASN A 237 -7.55 -0.59 0.19
N GLY A 238 -6.57 -1.37 -0.30
CA GLY A 238 -6.80 -2.58 -1.09
C GLY A 238 -7.62 -3.61 -0.33
N LEU A 239 -7.30 -3.83 0.95
CA LEU A 239 -8.05 -4.72 1.83
C LEU A 239 -9.49 -4.27 2.04
N LEU A 240 -9.73 -2.96 2.20
CA LEU A 240 -11.09 -2.44 2.31
C LEU A 240 -11.88 -2.63 1.02
N ARG A 241 -11.25 -2.50 -0.15
CA ARG A 241 -11.89 -2.78 -1.43
C ARG A 241 -12.23 -4.26 -1.57
N GLN A 242 -11.30 -5.13 -1.20
CA GLN A 242 -11.51 -6.58 -1.25
C GLN A 242 -12.49 -7.07 -0.18
N ALA A 243 -12.49 -6.50 1.02
CA ALA A 243 -13.49 -6.78 2.06
C ALA A 243 -14.86 -6.27 1.66
N LYS A 244 -14.96 -5.11 0.99
CA LYS A 244 -16.21 -4.63 0.39
C LYS A 244 -16.66 -5.53 -0.76
N ALA A 245 -15.75 -6.00 -1.60
CA ALA A 245 -16.04 -6.94 -2.69
C ALA A 245 -16.45 -8.32 -2.15
N ALA A 246 -15.80 -8.82 -1.11
CA ALA A 246 -16.14 -10.06 -0.42
C ALA A 246 -17.48 -9.94 0.35
N CYS A 247 -17.77 -8.79 0.94
CA CYS A 247 -19.07 -8.50 1.57
C CYS A 247 -20.19 -8.32 0.53
N ALA A 248 -19.88 -7.78 -0.65
CA ALA A 248 -20.81 -7.75 -1.79
C ALA A 248 -21.06 -9.17 -2.34
N ALA A 249 -20.02 -9.98 -2.47
CA ALA A 249 -20.13 -11.38 -2.87
C ALA A 249 -20.87 -12.22 -1.82
N GLY A 250 -20.62 -11.99 -0.52
CA GLY A 250 -21.35 -12.62 0.59
C GLY A 250 -22.83 -12.26 0.62
N ARG A 251 -23.20 -11.02 0.26
CA ARG A 251 -24.60 -10.64 0.07
C ARG A 251 -25.25 -11.40 -1.09
N HIS A 252 -24.57 -11.56 -2.22
CA HIS A 252 -25.08 -12.36 -3.33
C HIS A 252 -25.23 -13.84 -2.97
N ILE A 253 -24.27 -14.42 -2.25
CA ILE A 253 -24.33 -15.81 -1.77
C ILE A 253 -25.50 -16.00 -0.80
N GLU A 254 -25.77 -15.05 0.09
CA GLU A 254 -26.90 -15.12 1.03
C GLU A 254 -28.24 -14.95 0.29
N GLU A 255 -28.34 -14.06 -0.71
CA GLU A 255 -29.53 -13.96 -1.58
C GLU A 255 -29.81 -15.26 -2.34
N GLU A 256 -28.78 -15.86 -2.93
CA GLU A 256 -28.88 -17.12 -3.68
C GLU A 256 -29.25 -18.30 -2.76
N ARG A 257 -28.71 -18.30 -1.53
CA ARG A 257 -29.05 -19.28 -0.49
C ARG A 257 -30.50 -19.17 -0.04
N VAL A 258 -31.02 -17.97 0.21
CA VAL A 258 -32.42 -17.74 0.59
C VAL A 258 -33.38 -18.19 -0.51
N LEU A 259 -33.04 -17.93 -1.79
CA LEU A 259 -33.82 -18.41 -2.94
C LEU A 259 -33.82 -19.95 -3.04
N LEU A 260 -32.68 -20.59 -2.83
CA LEU A 260 -32.55 -22.04 -2.83
C LEU A 260 -33.25 -22.71 -1.65
N GLU A 261 -33.27 -22.10 -0.45
CA GLU A 261 -34.04 -22.60 0.70
C GLU A 261 -35.55 -22.52 0.43
N HIS A 262 -36.03 -21.42 -0.15
CA HIS A 262 -37.44 -21.27 -0.59
C HIS A 262 -37.82 -22.30 -1.66
N PHE A 263 -36.96 -22.50 -2.66
CA PHE A 263 -37.18 -23.50 -3.71
C PHE A 263 -37.18 -24.94 -3.14
N ASN A 264 -36.21 -25.29 -2.29
CA ASN A 264 -36.13 -26.61 -1.66
C ASN A 264 -37.37 -26.90 -0.80
N PHE A 265 -37.83 -25.92 -0.02
CA PHE A 265 -39.06 -26.02 0.76
C PHE A 265 -40.29 -26.26 -0.13
N SER A 266 -40.42 -25.50 -1.22
CA SER A 266 -41.54 -25.63 -2.17
C SER A 266 -41.58 -27.01 -2.85
N VAL A 267 -40.42 -27.51 -3.32
CA VAL A 267 -40.31 -28.84 -3.95
C VAL A 267 -40.58 -29.97 -2.96
N ARG A 268 -40.18 -29.83 -1.68
CA ARG A 268 -40.50 -30.79 -0.62
C ARG A 268 -42.00 -30.85 -0.32
N CYS A 269 -42.69 -29.71 -0.30
CA CYS A 269 -44.16 -29.68 -0.19
C CYS A 269 -44.81 -30.44 -1.36
N GLN A 270 -44.41 -30.15 -2.60
CA GLN A 270 -44.91 -30.86 -3.79
C GLN A 270 -44.63 -32.36 -3.75
N LEU A 271 -43.44 -32.77 -3.34
CA LEU A 271 -43.07 -34.17 -3.19
C LEU A 271 -43.91 -34.86 -2.10
N GLN A 272 -44.29 -34.15 -1.04
CA GLN A 272 -45.12 -34.70 0.04
C GLN A 272 -46.58 -34.85 -0.40
N ASP A 273 -47.11 -33.88 -1.14
CA ASP A 273 -48.45 -33.96 -1.73
C ASP A 273 -48.54 -35.10 -2.77
N ALA A 274 -47.52 -35.22 -3.65
CA ALA A 274 -47.39 -36.28 -4.64
C ALA A 274 -47.22 -37.69 -4.03
N ARG A 275 -46.77 -37.80 -2.77
CA ARG A 275 -46.69 -39.08 -2.04
C ARG A 275 -48.02 -39.51 -1.43
N LEU A 276 -48.91 -38.55 -1.18
CA LEU A 276 -50.22 -38.79 -0.58
C LEU A 276 -51.28 -39.11 -1.63
N ASP A 277 -51.07 -38.72 -2.87
CA ASP A 277 -51.92 -39.07 -4.01
C ASP A 277 -51.57 -40.47 -4.55
N GLN A 278 -52.54 -41.39 -4.53
CA GLN A 278 -52.36 -42.77 -5.00
C GLN A 278 -52.30 -42.90 -6.53
N ASN A 279 -52.63 -41.84 -7.28
CA ASN A 279 -52.66 -41.83 -8.74
C ASN A 279 -51.42 -41.19 -9.39
N THR A 280 -50.43 -40.73 -8.62
CA THR A 280 -49.25 -40.06 -9.17
C THR A 280 -48.31 -41.04 -9.88
N ALA A 281 -47.85 -40.65 -11.08
CA ALA A 281 -46.97 -41.49 -11.88
C ALA A 281 -45.57 -41.64 -11.21
N PRO A 282 -44.95 -42.84 -11.25
CA PRO A 282 -43.64 -43.06 -10.63
C PRO A 282 -42.52 -42.21 -11.24
N GLU A 283 -42.69 -41.78 -12.49
CA GLU A 283 -41.76 -40.91 -13.22
C GLU A 283 -41.76 -39.46 -12.68
N GLU A 284 -42.93 -38.97 -12.26
CA GLU A 284 -43.12 -37.65 -11.65
C GLU A 284 -42.57 -37.61 -10.21
N LEU A 285 -42.71 -38.72 -9.48
CA LEU A 285 -42.10 -38.86 -8.15
C LEU A 285 -40.56 -38.89 -8.23
N ALA A 286 -40.00 -39.52 -9.27
CA ALA A 286 -38.56 -39.60 -9.48
C ALA A 286 -37.96 -38.23 -9.83
N SER A 287 -38.64 -37.43 -10.66
CA SER A 287 -38.17 -36.09 -11.04
C SER A 287 -38.17 -35.13 -9.85
N LEU A 288 -39.18 -35.17 -8.99
CA LEU A 288 -39.25 -34.37 -7.76
C LEU A 288 -38.17 -34.79 -6.74
N GLN A 289 -37.87 -36.09 -6.61
CA GLN A 289 -36.79 -36.56 -5.75
C GLN A 289 -35.42 -36.07 -6.23
N GLU A 290 -35.18 -36.04 -7.54
CA GLU A 290 -33.95 -35.54 -8.11
C GLU A 290 -33.81 -34.01 -7.95
N ALA A 291 -34.93 -33.28 -8.05
CA ALA A 291 -34.97 -31.83 -7.76
C ALA A 291 -34.65 -31.51 -6.29
N VAL A 292 -35.07 -32.35 -5.33
CA VAL A 292 -34.68 -32.21 -3.91
C VAL A 292 -33.18 -32.48 -3.73
N ARG A 293 -32.63 -33.52 -4.36
CA ARG A 293 -31.20 -33.84 -4.25
C ARG A 293 -30.30 -32.74 -4.82
N THR A 294 -30.67 -32.20 -5.98
CA THR A 294 -29.90 -31.15 -6.65
C THR A 294 -29.92 -29.83 -5.86
N SER A 295 -31.06 -29.45 -5.29
CA SER A 295 -31.14 -28.26 -4.43
C SER A 295 -30.40 -28.44 -3.09
N GLU A 296 -30.42 -29.62 -2.48
CA GLU A 296 -29.60 -29.91 -1.29
C GLU A 296 -28.09 -29.87 -1.58
N ALA A 297 -27.67 -30.35 -2.75
CA ALA A 297 -26.28 -30.23 -3.19
C ALA A 297 -25.88 -28.76 -3.36
N GLY A 298 -26.75 -27.94 -3.97
CA GLY A 298 -26.56 -26.49 -4.10
C GLY A 298 -26.42 -25.78 -2.75
N LEU A 299 -27.28 -26.12 -1.80
CA LEU A 299 -27.22 -25.62 -0.42
C LEU A 299 -25.90 -25.95 0.28
N LYS A 300 -25.39 -27.18 0.11
CA LYS A 300 -24.09 -27.60 0.67
C LYS A 300 -22.92 -26.85 0.03
N THR A 301 -22.98 -26.60 -1.28
CA THR A 301 -21.94 -25.84 -1.98
C THR A 301 -21.93 -24.37 -1.57
N LEU A 302 -23.10 -23.75 -1.39
CA LEU A 302 -23.20 -22.37 -0.92
C LEU A 302 -22.79 -22.24 0.54
N ALA A 303 -23.13 -23.21 1.40
CA ALA A 303 -22.67 -23.24 2.79
C ALA A 303 -21.14 -23.36 2.90
N ALA A 304 -20.52 -24.18 2.05
CA ALA A 304 -19.06 -24.28 1.96
C ALA A 304 -18.42 -22.98 1.46
N ALA A 305 -19.02 -22.32 0.47
CA ALA A 305 -18.57 -21.01 -0.03
C ALA A 305 -18.71 -19.90 1.03
N ALA A 306 -19.81 -19.90 1.80
CA ALA A 306 -20.06 -18.96 2.90
C ALA A 306 -19.09 -19.18 4.08
N ALA A 307 -18.79 -20.43 4.43
CA ALA A 307 -17.78 -20.77 5.45
C ALA A 307 -16.38 -20.28 5.06
N ALA A 308 -15.99 -20.48 3.80
CA ALA A 308 -14.72 -19.98 3.27
C ALA A 308 -14.64 -18.44 3.23
N ALA A 309 -15.77 -17.76 3.01
CA ALA A 309 -15.86 -16.30 3.10
C ALA A 309 -15.83 -15.80 4.56
N GLY A 310 -16.47 -16.52 5.49
CA GLY A 310 -16.52 -16.22 6.92
C GLY A 310 -15.17 -16.38 7.64
N GLU A 311 -14.43 -17.46 7.37
CA GLU A 311 -13.07 -17.64 7.91
C GLU A 311 -12.12 -16.53 7.47
N ARG A 312 -12.26 -16.04 6.23
CA ARG A 312 -11.51 -14.89 5.72
C ARG A 312 -11.89 -13.60 6.46
N LEU A 313 -13.16 -13.41 6.80
CA LEU A 313 -13.66 -12.23 7.53
C LEU A 313 -13.23 -12.21 8.99
N VAL A 314 -13.25 -13.36 9.69
CA VAL A 314 -12.80 -13.48 11.09
C VAL A 314 -11.29 -13.32 11.19
N ALA A 315 -10.52 -13.92 10.27
CA ALA A 315 -9.08 -13.70 10.18
C ALA A 315 -8.73 -12.23 9.91
N GLN A 316 -9.50 -11.55 9.05
CA GLN A 316 -9.30 -10.13 8.75
C GLN A 316 -9.68 -9.20 9.92
N HIS A 317 -10.72 -9.52 10.69
CA HIS A 317 -11.14 -8.71 11.84
C HIS A 317 -10.16 -8.80 13.01
N LEU A 318 -9.67 -10.00 13.35
CA LEU A 318 -8.67 -10.18 14.43
C LEU A 318 -7.33 -9.48 14.13
N VAL A 319 -6.95 -9.40 12.86
CA VAL A 319 -5.67 -8.83 12.42
C VAL A 319 -5.67 -7.30 12.48
N VAL A 320 -6.80 -6.64 12.26
CA VAL A 320 -6.92 -5.17 12.31
C VAL A 320 -6.84 -4.65 13.76
N ASP A 321 -7.34 -5.41 14.72
CA ASP A 321 -7.36 -5.01 16.13
C ASP A 321 -6.00 -5.23 16.84
N CYS A 322 -5.04 -5.95 16.23
CA CYS A 322 -3.69 -6.14 16.76
C CYS A 322 -2.63 -5.14 16.23
N ILE A 323 -2.95 -4.38 15.17
CA ILE A 323 -1.97 -3.50 14.48
C ILE A 323 -2.23 -2.01 14.75
N VAL A 324 -3.35 -1.66 15.41
CA VAL A 324 -3.58 -0.33 16.02
C VAL A 324 -3.22 -0.42 17.49
#